data_AF-A0A3N4HZ75-F1
#
_entry.id   AF-A0A3N4HZ75-F1
#
_cell.length_a   1.000
_cell.length_b   1.000
_cell.length_c   1.000
_cell.angle_alpha   90.00
_cell.angle_beta   90.00
_cell.angle_gamma   90.00
#
_symmetry.space_group_name_H-M   'P 1'
#
loop_
_entity.id
_entity.type
_entity.pdbx_description
1 polymer ?
#
loop_
_entity_poly.entity_id
_entity_poly.type
_entity_poly.pdbx_seq_one_letter_code
_entity_poly.pdbx_strand_id
1 'polypeptide(L)'
;MKFGHTFQEALAADTYPPEWVAAAIRYRQLKKCIKKVQKELVSLGLCGKTLQQLLDNGERKGLISYWFQGTLKEFAPMLVLTIDPDGGIPVDLELQEDTRKALEELVKGGGKIIDITDGFIDPNGSPREEVPPPHPDDSPEGSDCAEEEETKKSYVEIPLHADVEFFRMLTSELESLDMIQANEEKRLKAQVVALGNMLSAVSMPKRFNPKSDIYAWREIFRIYVESGVFFSTSEASEKVRSADKAQEQLVAFGEKIQSLGLVKSFKNKESTDLLEEFLNINGGLLRLLRFQEINKTAMRKILKKFDKRTNLGARQTFPTLLSADPFFANTISKALAFTISNQLLPLIPQLDDYLCPICSSISIKPVRLSCSHVFCVRCLVKLQRERKRFCPLCRGDVVMEANAANLDTALYNFLLQYFPKETREKQLENEAEVREEQFGMVRRNINEKRAQAQRDAQEMGCSIM
;
A
#
# COMPACT_ATOMS: atom_id res chain seq x y z
N MET A 1 12.55 3.68 31.33
CA MET A 1 11.87 2.47 31.84
C MET A 1 10.40 2.33 31.43
N LYS A 2 9.79 3.31 30.72
CA LYS A 2 8.32 3.39 30.54
C LYS A 2 7.71 2.48 29.45
N PHE A 3 8.45 2.14 28.38
CA PHE A 3 7.85 1.47 27.20
C PHE A 3 7.19 0.11 27.47
N GLY A 4 7.78 -0.74 28.31
CA GLY A 4 7.20 -2.07 28.57
C GLY A 4 5.89 -2.01 29.37
N HIS A 5 5.69 -0.94 30.15
CA HIS A 5 4.44 -0.68 30.86
C HIS A 5 3.41 -0.12 29.90
N THR A 6 3.78 0.92 29.14
CA THR A 6 2.89 1.53 28.13
C THR A 6 2.46 0.56 27.03
N PHE A 7 3.32 -0.41 26.66
CA PHE A 7 2.97 -1.46 25.70
C PHE A 7 1.89 -2.39 26.25
N GLN A 8 1.98 -2.75 27.54
CA GLN A 8 0.97 -3.61 28.17
C GLN A 8 -0.31 -2.84 28.48
N GLU A 9 -0.22 -1.58 28.88
CA GLU A 9 -1.39 -0.69 29.01
C GLU A 9 -2.10 -0.55 27.66
N ALA A 10 -1.35 -0.37 26.56
CA ALA A 10 -1.93 -0.29 25.22
C ALA A 10 -2.62 -1.59 24.78
N LEU A 11 -2.11 -2.76 25.19
CA LEU A 11 -2.76 -4.05 24.92
C LEU A 11 -3.93 -4.35 25.86
N ALA A 12 -3.93 -3.79 27.07
CA ALA A 12 -4.93 -4.01 28.11
C ALA A 12 -6.10 -3.02 28.05
N ALA A 13 -5.98 -1.90 27.33
CA ALA A 13 -7.13 -1.07 26.99
C ALA A 13 -8.06 -1.94 26.12
N ASP A 14 -9.25 -2.30 26.60
CA ASP A 14 -10.25 -3.30 26.11
C ASP A 14 -10.63 -3.22 24.61
N THR A 15 -9.63 -3.27 23.73
CA THR A 15 -9.74 -3.00 22.30
C THR A 15 -9.31 -4.20 21.47
N TYR A 16 -8.66 -5.20 22.06
CA TYR A 16 -8.13 -6.37 21.36
C TYR A 16 -8.72 -7.68 21.88
N PRO A 17 -9.00 -8.65 20.99
CA PRO A 17 -9.39 -9.99 21.41
C PRO A 17 -8.32 -10.65 22.32
N PRO A 18 -8.71 -11.49 23.30
CA PRO A 18 -7.78 -12.15 24.21
C PRO A 18 -6.68 -12.94 23.49
N GLU A 19 -7.02 -13.59 22.38
CA GLU A 19 -6.08 -14.34 21.56
C GLU A 19 -4.99 -13.45 20.93
N TRP A 20 -5.30 -12.18 20.60
CA TRP A 20 -4.31 -11.22 20.08
C TRP A 20 -3.35 -10.79 21.18
N VAL A 21 -3.89 -10.51 22.37
CA VAL A 21 -3.07 -10.12 23.51
C VAL A 21 -2.14 -11.26 23.93
N ALA A 22 -2.61 -12.51 23.87
CA ALA A 22 -1.81 -13.70 24.19
C ALA A 22 -0.66 -13.92 23.20
N ALA A 23 -0.87 -13.62 21.92
CA ALA A 23 0.14 -13.74 20.86
C ALA A 23 1.06 -12.51 20.74
N ALA A 24 0.75 -11.41 21.41
CA ALA A 24 1.58 -10.19 21.37
C ALA A 24 2.98 -10.44 21.93
N ILE A 25 3.96 -9.68 21.42
CA ILE A 25 5.38 -9.82 21.79
C ILE A 25 5.55 -9.74 23.30
N ARG A 26 6.13 -10.78 23.91
CA ARG A 26 6.31 -10.89 25.38
C ARG A 26 7.55 -10.11 25.80
N TYR A 27 7.48 -8.79 25.66
CA TYR A 27 8.58 -7.84 25.87
C TYR A 27 9.32 -8.02 27.21
N ARG A 28 8.60 -8.39 28.28
CA ARG A 28 9.19 -8.66 29.60
C ARG A 28 10.06 -9.92 29.62
N GLN A 29 9.63 -10.99 28.95
CA GLN A 29 10.36 -12.27 28.88
C GLN A 29 11.61 -12.13 28.00
N LEU A 30 11.46 -11.54 26.81
CA LEU A 30 12.59 -11.23 25.91
C LEU A 30 13.65 -10.38 26.62
N LYS A 31 13.26 -9.40 27.44
CA LYS A 31 14.19 -8.60 28.25
C LYS A 31 14.98 -9.45 29.27
N LYS A 32 14.40 -10.53 29.81
CA LYS A 32 15.11 -11.46 30.69
C LYS A 32 16.15 -12.26 29.88
N CYS A 33 15.79 -12.73 28.69
CA CYS A 33 16.72 -13.42 27.80
C CYS A 33 17.91 -12.54 27.42
N ILE A 34 17.70 -11.25 27.08
CA ILE A 34 18.80 -10.29 26.83
C ILE A 34 19.78 -10.21 28.01
N LYS A 35 19.30 -10.30 29.26
CA LYS A 35 20.19 -10.30 30.43
C LYS A 35 20.99 -11.60 30.55
N LYS A 36 20.44 -12.74 30.10
CA LYS A 36 21.16 -14.01 30.04
C LYS A 36 22.26 -13.95 28.98
N VAL A 37 21.95 -13.45 27.78
CA VAL A 37 22.94 -13.23 26.70
C VAL A 37 24.08 -12.36 27.20
N GLN A 38 23.77 -11.24 27.85
CA GLN A 38 24.79 -10.36 28.41
C GLN A 38 25.69 -11.08 29.43
N LYS A 39 25.13 -11.96 30.27
CA LYS A 39 25.92 -12.73 31.25
C LYS A 39 26.80 -13.77 30.57
N GLU A 40 26.28 -14.45 29.55
CA GLU A 40 27.01 -15.44 28.76
C GLU A 40 28.19 -14.80 28.02
N LEU A 41 27.97 -13.66 27.36
CA LEU A 41 29.04 -12.88 26.74
C LEU A 41 30.13 -12.47 27.74
N VAL A 42 29.74 -12.00 28.94
CA VAL A 42 30.70 -11.63 29.99
C VAL A 42 31.47 -12.84 30.52
N SER A 43 30.84 -14.03 30.66
CA SER A 43 31.56 -15.25 31.07
C SER A 43 32.56 -15.74 30.03
N LEU A 44 32.38 -15.38 28.76
CA LEU A 44 33.32 -15.66 27.67
C LEU A 44 34.40 -14.57 27.52
N GLY A 45 34.46 -13.58 28.41
CA GLY A 45 35.39 -12.45 28.29
C GLY A 45 35.04 -11.44 27.20
N LEU A 46 33.86 -11.57 26.58
CA LEU A 46 33.33 -10.71 25.52
C LEU A 46 32.44 -9.61 26.10
N CYS A 47 33.03 -8.70 26.87
CA CYS A 47 32.28 -7.58 27.43
C CYS A 47 31.94 -6.53 26.34
N GLY A 48 30.97 -5.65 26.58
CA GLY A 48 30.50 -4.69 25.56
C GLY A 48 31.60 -3.80 24.97
N LYS A 49 32.61 -3.39 25.76
CA LYS A 49 33.75 -2.62 25.25
C LYS A 49 34.63 -3.45 24.30
N THR A 50 34.92 -4.69 24.70
CA THR A 50 35.69 -5.65 23.92
C THR A 50 34.98 -5.99 22.61
N LEU A 51 33.67 -6.26 22.65
CA LEU A 51 32.89 -6.52 21.44
C LEU A 51 32.84 -5.33 20.49
N GLN A 52 32.77 -4.11 21.01
CA GLN A 52 32.80 -2.91 20.15
C GLN A 52 34.13 -2.77 19.41
N GLN A 53 35.25 -3.11 20.05
CA GLN A 53 36.57 -3.12 19.41
C GLN A 53 36.73 -4.28 18.41
N LEU A 54 36.07 -5.41 18.63
CA LEU A 54 36.21 -6.60 17.80
C LEU A 54 35.24 -6.66 16.61
N LEU A 55 34.10 -5.96 16.70
CA LEU A 55 33.10 -5.86 15.64
C LEU A 55 33.34 -4.66 14.70
N ASP A 56 34.00 -3.59 15.17
CA ASP A 56 34.11 -2.30 14.47
C ASP A 56 35.60 -1.98 14.21
N ASN A 57 36.14 -2.43 13.05
CA ASN A 57 37.53 -2.21 12.64
C ASN A 57 37.65 -1.50 11.28
N GLY A 58 36.72 -0.60 10.95
CA GLY A 58 36.81 0.21 9.73
C GLY A 58 36.89 -0.62 8.45
N GLU A 59 37.88 -0.33 7.58
CA GLU A 59 38.08 -0.97 6.26
C GLU A 59 38.44 -2.48 6.32
N ARG A 60 38.70 -3.05 7.52
CA ARG A 60 38.96 -4.49 7.69
C ARG A 60 37.76 -5.19 8.36
N LYS A 61 37.33 -6.34 7.82
CA LYS A 61 36.31 -7.21 8.46
C LYS A 61 36.76 -7.53 9.89
N GLY A 62 35.89 -7.24 10.88
CA GLY A 62 36.18 -7.43 12.30
C GLY A 62 36.52 -8.87 12.67
N LEU A 63 37.33 -9.05 13.73
CA LEU A 63 37.76 -10.37 14.23
C LEU A 63 36.56 -11.25 14.59
N ILE A 64 35.50 -10.64 15.14
CA ILE A 64 34.26 -11.31 15.48
C ILE A 64 33.17 -10.79 14.56
N SER A 65 32.32 -11.69 14.09
CA SER A 65 31.15 -11.34 13.29
C SER A 65 29.92 -12.12 13.78
N TYR A 66 28.76 -11.46 13.74
CA TYR A 66 27.50 -12.04 14.21
C TYR A 66 26.51 -12.14 13.04
N TRP A 67 26.14 -13.37 12.72
CA TRP A 67 25.36 -13.72 11.53
C TRP A 67 24.08 -14.45 11.93
N PHE A 68 23.15 -14.52 11.00
CA PHE A 68 22.06 -15.49 11.07
C PHE A 68 22.33 -16.56 10.00
N GLN A 69 22.47 -17.81 10.41
CA GLN A 69 22.63 -18.95 9.51
C GLN A 69 21.27 -19.59 9.25
N GLY A 70 20.93 -19.86 8.00
CA GLY A 70 19.73 -20.61 7.62
C GLY A 70 18.70 -19.79 6.84
N THR A 71 17.48 -20.31 6.75
CA THR A 71 16.37 -19.68 6.01
C THR A 71 15.37 -19.04 6.96
N LEU A 72 14.44 -18.23 6.46
CA LEU A 72 13.38 -17.58 7.26
C LEU A 72 12.62 -18.53 8.21
N LYS A 73 12.51 -19.82 7.87
CA LYS A 73 11.81 -20.85 8.65
C LYS A 73 12.69 -21.58 9.66
N GLU A 74 14.00 -21.61 9.42
CA GLU A 74 14.99 -22.27 10.25
C GLU A 74 16.26 -21.41 10.22
N PHE A 75 16.35 -20.42 11.11
CA PHE A 75 17.57 -19.61 11.27
C PHE A 75 18.10 -19.70 12.70
N ALA A 76 19.43 -19.73 12.82
CA ALA A 76 20.15 -19.72 14.08
C ALA A 76 21.08 -18.50 14.13
N PRO A 77 21.06 -17.71 15.21
CA PRO A 77 22.09 -16.72 15.44
C PRO A 77 23.44 -17.42 15.64
N MET A 78 24.50 -16.86 15.06
CA MET A 78 25.82 -17.44 15.16
C MET A 78 26.86 -16.35 15.36
N LEU A 79 27.60 -16.45 16.46
CA LEU A 79 28.76 -15.62 16.72
C LEU A 79 29.99 -16.37 16.22
N VAL A 80 30.79 -15.72 15.37
CA VAL A 80 31.90 -16.37 14.67
C VAL A 80 33.18 -15.57 14.89
N LEU A 81 34.26 -16.28 15.19
CA LEU A 81 35.62 -15.77 15.28
C LEU A 81 36.38 -16.07 13.99
N THR A 82 37.03 -15.07 13.41
CA THR A 82 37.95 -15.25 12.28
C THR A 82 39.31 -15.67 12.82
N ILE A 83 39.87 -16.76 12.28
CA ILE A 83 41.21 -17.27 12.64
C ILE A 83 42.13 -17.28 11.41
N ASP A 84 43.42 -17.16 11.67
CA ASP A 84 44.45 -17.31 10.64
C ASP A 84 44.49 -18.75 10.10
N PRO A 85 45.04 -18.99 8.90
CA PRO A 85 45.15 -20.33 8.31
C PRO A 85 45.83 -21.37 9.22
N ASP A 86 46.70 -20.89 10.12
CA ASP A 86 47.45 -21.72 11.07
C ASP A 86 46.68 -22.04 12.36
N GLY A 87 45.40 -21.63 12.45
CA GLY A 87 44.55 -21.85 13.63
C GLY A 87 44.80 -20.86 14.79
N GLY A 88 45.59 -19.83 14.55
CA GLY A 88 45.89 -18.76 15.51
C GLY A 88 44.86 -17.63 15.50
N ILE A 89 44.76 -16.91 16.62
CA ILE A 89 44.07 -15.61 16.64
C ILE A 89 45.02 -14.58 16.00
N PRO A 90 44.55 -13.76 15.03
CA PRO A 90 45.35 -12.73 14.37
C PRO A 90 46.19 -11.91 15.36
N VAL A 91 47.50 -11.90 15.12
CA VAL A 91 48.52 -11.40 16.07
C VAL A 91 48.42 -9.88 16.30
N ASP A 92 47.86 -9.15 15.33
CA ASP A 92 47.82 -7.68 15.27
C ASP A 92 46.77 -7.01 16.18
N LEU A 93 46.05 -7.77 17.02
CA LEU A 93 44.97 -7.24 17.86
C LEU A 93 45.40 -7.11 19.33
N GLU A 94 45.41 -5.88 19.84
CA GLU A 94 45.60 -5.57 21.26
C GLU A 94 44.39 -6.02 22.09
N LEU A 95 44.31 -7.33 22.36
CA LEU A 95 43.32 -7.93 23.25
C LEU A 95 43.82 -7.93 24.71
N GLN A 96 42.92 -7.75 25.67
CA GLN A 96 43.23 -8.02 27.07
C GLN A 96 43.65 -9.49 27.23
N GLU A 97 44.66 -9.77 28.06
CA GLU A 97 45.22 -11.11 28.24
C GLU A 97 44.16 -12.16 28.62
N ASP A 98 43.18 -11.77 29.46
CA ASP A 98 42.10 -12.65 29.89
C ASP A 98 41.14 -13.01 28.73
N THR A 99 40.84 -12.04 27.84
CA THR A 99 40.02 -12.27 26.65
C THR A 99 40.77 -13.14 25.63
N ARG A 100 42.08 -12.91 25.45
CA ARG A 100 42.91 -13.70 24.54
C ARG A 100 42.98 -15.16 24.97
N LYS A 101 43.23 -15.41 26.27
CA LYS A 101 43.24 -16.76 26.84
C LYS A 101 41.89 -17.48 26.69
N ALA A 102 40.79 -16.79 26.95
CA ALA A 102 39.45 -17.38 26.80
C ALA A 102 39.13 -17.76 25.34
N LEU A 103 39.51 -16.91 24.36
CA LEU A 103 39.34 -17.21 22.94
C LEU A 103 40.28 -18.35 22.49
N GLU A 104 41.52 -18.39 22.97
CA GLU A 104 42.45 -19.49 22.67
C GLU A 104 41.99 -20.83 23.26
N GLU A 105 41.41 -20.83 24.46
CA GLU A 105 40.80 -22.03 25.06
C GLU A 105 39.60 -22.52 24.25
N LEU A 106 38.78 -21.62 23.70
CA LEU A 106 37.66 -21.95 22.80
C LEU A 106 38.15 -22.57 21.49
N VAL A 107 39.21 -22.02 20.89
CA VAL A 107 39.81 -22.55 19.65
C VAL A 107 40.46 -23.92 19.90
N LYS A 108 41.19 -24.08 21.03
CA LYS A 108 41.83 -25.35 21.43
C LYS A 108 40.83 -26.42 21.89
N GLY A 109 39.65 -26.00 22.38
CA GLY A 109 38.58 -26.86 22.89
C GLY A 109 37.73 -27.55 21.83
N GLY A 110 38.03 -27.38 20.53
CA GLY A 110 37.34 -28.07 19.44
C GLY A 110 36.10 -27.33 18.92
N GLY A 111 36.12 -25.98 18.91
CA GLY A 111 35.11 -25.19 18.22
C GLY A 111 34.94 -25.65 16.77
N LYS A 112 33.69 -25.76 16.32
CA LYS A 112 33.37 -26.24 14.97
C LYS A 112 33.94 -25.26 13.95
N ILE A 113 34.89 -25.71 13.12
CA ILE A 113 35.43 -24.91 12.02
C ILE A 113 34.38 -24.87 10.91
N ILE A 114 34.07 -23.67 10.42
CA ILE A 114 33.07 -23.41 9.39
C ILE A 114 33.76 -22.81 8.16
N ASP A 115 33.55 -23.43 7.00
CA ASP A 115 33.85 -22.80 5.71
C ASP A 115 32.62 -21.97 5.29
N ILE A 116 32.75 -20.65 5.26
CA ILE A 116 31.67 -19.75 4.79
C ILE A 116 31.62 -19.83 3.26
N THR A 117 30.80 -20.74 2.72
CA THR A 117 30.34 -20.73 1.32
C THR A 117 28.84 -20.43 1.25
N ASP A 118 28.35 -20.01 0.07
CA ASP A 118 27.02 -19.41 -0.22
C ASP A 118 25.87 -19.68 0.78
N GLY A 119 25.20 -18.61 1.24
CA GLY A 119 24.01 -18.66 2.11
C GLY A 119 24.04 -17.78 3.36
N PHE A 120 25.13 -17.02 3.59
CA PHE A 120 25.28 -16.11 4.72
C PHE A 120 24.91 -14.67 4.34
N ILE A 121 24.08 -14.03 5.16
CA ILE A 121 23.76 -12.59 5.00
C ILE A 121 24.84 -11.79 5.73
N ASP A 122 25.76 -11.17 4.97
CA ASP A 122 26.85 -10.34 5.50
C ASP A 122 26.32 -8.98 6.02
N PRO A 123 26.56 -8.64 7.30
CA PRO A 123 26.17 -7.34 7.87
C PRO A 123 26.84 -6.14 7.16
N ASN A 124 27.98 -6.34 6.50
CA ASN A 124 28.77 -5.31 5.83
C ASN A 124 28.80 -5.47 4.30
N GLY A 125 28.05 -6.42 3.73
CA GLY A 125 27.99 -6.61 2.29
C GLY A 125 27.17 -5.51 1.62
N SER A 126 27.79 -4.72 0.75
CA SER A 126 27.03 -4.05 -0.33
C SER A 126 26.25 -5.12 -1.11
N PRO A 127 25.04 -4.82 -1.61
CA PRO A 127 24.36 -5.72 -2.53
C PRO A 127 25.32 -6.04 -3.67
N ARG A 128 25.67 -7.31 -3.87
CA ARG A 128 26.42 -7.72 -5.07
C ARG A 128 25.53 -7.37 -6.27
N GLU A 129 25.85 -6.29 -6.98
CA GLU A 129 25.36 -6.12 -8.34
C GLU A 129 25.81 -7.35 -9.12
N GLU A 130 24.85 -8.05 -9.73
CA GLU A 130 25.13 -9.11 -10.69
C GLU A 130 25.91 -8.49 -11.84
N VAL A 131 27.23 -8.69 -11.85
CA VAL A 131 28.07 -8.34 -12.99
C VAL A 131 27.66 -9.29 -14.13
N PRO A 132 27.19 -8.77 -15.28
CA PRO A 132 26.88 -9.61 -16.43
C PRO A 132 28.16 -10.31 -16.94
N PRO A 133 28.06 -11.50 -17.57
CA PRO A 133 29.24 -12.19 -18.07
C PRO A 133 29.98 -11.32 -19.09
N PRO A 134 31.32 -11.31 -19.09
CA PRO A 134 32.09 -10.46 -19.98
C PRO A 134 31.92 -10.89 -21.43
N HIS A 135 31.77 -9.90 -22.32
CA HIS A 135 31.79 -10.10 -23.77
C HIS A 135 33.22 -10.45 -24.25
N PRO A 136 33.36 -11.32 -25.27
CA PRO A 136 34.66 -11.75 -25.76
C PRO A 136 35.17 -10.79 -26.83
N ASP A 137 35.71 -9.64 -26.42
CA ASP A 137 36.70 -8.90 -27.21
C ASP A 137 37.21 -7.73 -26.36
N ASP A 138 38.35 -7.93 -25.70
CA ASP A 138 39.38 -6.90 -25.57
C ASP A 138 40.68 -7.53 -25.02
N SER A 139 41.77 -7.30 -25.73
CA SER A 139 43.12 -7.77 -25.40
C SER A 139 43.81 -6.81 -24.43
N PRO A 140 44.84 -7.27 -23.67
CA PRO A 140 45.25 -6.64 -22.42
C PRO A 140 46.36 -5.61 -22.62
N GLU A 141 46.21 -4.42 -22.01
CA GLU A 141 47.32 -3.50 -21.77
C GLU A 141 47.44 -3.18 -20.27
N GLY A 142 48.56 -3.62 -19.72
CA GLY A 142 49.22 -3.28 -18.45
C GLY A 142 48.48 -2.45 -17.41
N SER A 143 48.09 -3.11 -16.32
CA SER A 143 48.03 -2.52 -14.99
C SER A 143 48.47 -3.60 -13.99
N ASP A 144 49.42 -3.27 -13.12
CA ASP A 144 49.91 -4.13 -12.03
C ASP A 144 48.74 -4.62 -11.18
N CYS A 145 48.26 -5.83 -11.45
CA CYS A 145 47.41 -6.57 -10.55
C CYS A 145 48.30 -7.11 -9.43
N ALA A 146 48.34 -6.40 -8.30
CA ALA A 146 48.48 -7.07 -7.03
C ALA A 146 47.26 -7.98 -6.90
N GLU A 147 47.41 -9.25 -7.29
CA GLU A 147 46.54 -10.32 -6.86
C GLU A 147 46.53 -10.27 -5.33
N GLU A 148 45.50 -9.66 -4.74
CA GLU A 148 45.18 -9.89 -3.34
C GLU A 148 44.92 -11.39 -3.24
N GLU A 149 45.93 -12.16 -2.82
CA GLU A 149 45.75 -13.53 -2.37
C GLU A 149 44.57 -13.51 -1.39
N GLU A 150 43.41 -14.02 -1.83
CA GLU A 150 42.29 -14.32 -0.95
C GLU A 150 42.75 -15.41 0.01
N THR A 151 43.46 -15.00 1.05
CA THR A 151 43.87 -15.83 2.17
C THR A 151 42.63 -16.52 2.69
N LYS A 152 42.61 -17.85 2.58
CA LYS A 152 41.48 -18.69 2.95
C LYS A 152 41.24 -18.57 4.46
N LYS A 153 40.36 -17.65 4.85
CA LYS A 153 40.02 -17.39 6.25
C LYS A 153 39.18 -18.53 6.79
N SER A 154 39.61 -19.08 7.93
CA SER A 154 38.86 -20.09 8.65
C SER A 154 38.05 -19.43 9.77
N TYR A 155 36.92 -20.03 10.12
CA TYR A 155 35.98 -19.44 11.06
C TYR A 155 35.64 -20.42 12.17
N VAL A 156 35.59 -19.96 13.42
CA VAL A 156 35.22 -20.77 14.59
C VAL A 156 33.94 -20.24 15.21
N GLU A 157 32.96 -21.13 15.38
CA GLU A 157 31.71 -20.80 16.06
C GLU A 157 31.92 -20.62 17.58
N ILE A 158 31.41 -19.51 18.11
CA ILE A 158 31.30 -19.25 19.55
C ILE A 158 29.86 -19.54 19.95
N PRO A 159 29.58 -20.66 20.65
CA PRO A 159 28.22 -21.03 20.99
C PRO A 159 27.65 -20.08 22.03
N LEU A 160 26.60 -19.36 21.64
CA LEU A 160 25.74 -18.63 22.55
C LEU A 160 24.41 -19.38 22.61
N HIS A 161 23.97 -19.74 23.81
CA HIS A 161 22.71 -20.48 23.99
C HIS A 161 21.57 -19.52 24.29
N ALA A 162 21.85 -18.42 25.00
CA ALA A 162 20.83 -17.47 25.42
C ALA A 162 20.30 -16.59 24.28
N ASP A 163 21.07 -16.39 23.21
CA ASP A 163 20.66 -15.64 22.02
C ASP A 163 19.80 -16.54 21.11
N VAL A 164 20.14 -17.82 20.95
CA VAL A 164 19.30 -18.84 20.33
C VAL A 164 17.95 -18.90 21.06
N GLU A 165 17.95 -18.93 22.40
CA GLU A 165 16.71 -18.85 23.20
C GLU A 165 15.92 -17.57 22.91
N PHE A 166 16.60 -16.42 22.81
CA PHE A 166 15.98 -15.12 22.52
C PHE A 166 15.34 -15.07 21.14
N PHE A 167 16.08 -15.44 20.09
CA PHE A 167 15.60 -15.38 18.71
C PHE A 167 14.54 -16.44 18.44
N ARG A 168 14.66 -17.65 18.98
CA ARG A 168 13.59 -18.67 18.90
C ARG A 168 12.29 -18.19 19.54
N MET A 169 12.38 -17.53 20.71
CA MET A 169 11.21 -16.94 21.36
C MET A 169 10.60 -15.81 20.53
N LEU A 170 11.44 -14.93 19.97
CA LEU A 170 10.99 -13.83 19.13
C LEU A 170 10.33 -14.33 17.84
N THR A 171 10.94 -15.28 17.12
CA THR A 171 10.38 -15.85 15.88
C THR A 171 9.05 -16.54 16.12
N SER A 172 8.94 -17.37 17.16
CA SER A 172 7.67 -18.04 17.50
C SER A 172 6.56 -17.03 17.83
N GLU A 173 6.90 -15.90 18.48
CA GLU A 173 5.94 -14.81 18.70
C GLU A 173 5.54 -14.11 17.40
N LEU A 174 6.49 -13.91 16.48
CA LEU A 174 6.22 -13.31 15.17
C LEU A 174 5.36 -14.22 14.27
N GLU A 175 5.62 -15.53 14.25
CA GLU A 175 4.80 -16.53 13.55
C GLU A 175 3.36 -16.55 14.07
N SER A 176 3.19 -16.52 15.41
CA SER A 176 1.87 -16.45 16.01
C SER A 176 1.12 -15.17 15.63
N LEU A 177 1.84 -14.05 15.52
CA LEU A 177 1.24 -12.79 15.05
C LEU A 177 0.84 -12.89 13.58
N ASP A 178 1.64 -13.55 12.73
CA ASP A 178 1.33 -13.72 11.32
C ASP A 178 0.07 -14.55 11.11
N MET A 179 -0.05 -15.68 11.83
CA MET A 179 -1.27 -16.49 11.81
C MET A 179 -2.52 -15.69 12.19
N ILE A 180 -2.43 -14.83 13.20
CA ILE A 180 -3.55 -13.98 13.63
C ILE A 180 -3.91 -12.98 12.54
N GLN A 181 -2.90 -12.36 11.92
CA GLN A 181 -3.14 -11.38 10.85
C GLN A 181 -3.76 -12.03 9.62
N ALA A 182 -3.27 -13.19 9.20
CA ALA A 182 -3.82 -13.94 8.08
C ALA A 182 -5.28 -14.36 8.32
N ASN A 183 -5.58 -14.84 9.54
CA ASN A 183 -6.95 -15.19 9.93
C ASN A 183 -7.87 -13.98 9.94
N GLU A 184 -7.41 -12.86 10.49
CA GLU A 184 -8.20 -11.64 10.57
C GLU A 184 -8.43 -11.00 9.19
N GLU A 185 -7.41 -11.02 8.34
CA GLU A 185 -7.54 -10.59 6.95
C GLU A 185 -8.60 -11.43 6.22
N LYS A 186 -8.53 -12.76 6.35
CA LYS A 186 -9.52 -13.67 5.75
C LYS A 186 -10.94 -13.38 6.27
N ARG A 187 -11.07 -13.13 7.59
CA ARG A 187 -12.34 -12.79 8.23
C ARG A 187 -12.92 -11.49 7.69
N LEU A 188 -12.12 -10.42 7.66
CA LEU A 188 -12.53 -9.11 7.14
C LEU A 188 -12.88 -9.17 5.65
N LYS A 189 -12.08 -9.89 4.83
CA LYS A 189 -12.41 -10.12 3.41
C LYS A 189 -13.76 -10.80 3.24
N ALA A 190 -14.04 -11.84 4.04
CA ALA A 190 -15.34 -12.52 3.98
C ALA A 190 -16.50 -11.59 4.37
N GLN A 191 -16.32 -10.72 5.38
CA GLN A 191 -17.32 -9.71 5.73
C GLN A 191 -17.55 -8.70 4.62
N VAL A 192 -16.50 -8.24 3.93
CA VAL A 192 -16.64 -7.33 2.78
C VAL A 192 -17.44 -7.98 1.65
N VAL A 193 -17.17 -9.25 1.30
CA VAL A 193 -17.95 -9.99 0.30
C VAL A 193 -19.41 -10.11 0.71
N ALA A 194 -19.68 -10.51 1.95
CA ALA A 194 -21.03 -10.66 2.48
C ALA A 194 -21.80 -9.32 2.46
N LEU A 195 -21.14 -8.24 2.91
CA LEU A 195 -21.67 -6.88 2.85
C LEU A 195 -22.01 -6.48 1.42
N GLY A 196 -21.12 -6.73 0.46
CA GLY A 196 -21.36 -6.42 -0.96
C GLY A 196 -22.60 -7.12 -1.52
N ASN A 197 -22.76 -8.41 -1.22
CA ASN A 197 -23.93 -9.18 -1.67
C ASN A 197 -25.24 -8.57 -1.14
N MET A 198 -25.30 -8.25 0.15
CA MET A 198 -26.48 -7.62 0.76
C MET A 198 -26.70 -6.18 0.27
N LEU A 199 -25.61 -5.43 0.10
CA LEU A 199 -25.63 -4.07 -0.38
C LEU A 199 -26.23 -3.98 -1.79
N SER A 200 -25.93 -4.95 -2.67
CA SER A 200 -26.49 -5.01 -4.02
C SER A 200 -28.02 -5.03 -4.03
N ALA A 201 -28.65 -5.66 -3.03
CA ALA A 201 -30.10 -5.76 -2.94
C ALA A 201 -30.77 -4.42 -2.55
N VAL A 202 -30.15 -3.68 -1.63
CA VAL A 202 -30.68 -2.38 -1.15
C VAL A 202 -30.34 -1.22 -2.10
N SER A 203 -29.31 -1.39 -2.93
CA SER A 203 -28.87 -0.40 -3.93
C SER A 203 -29.40 -0.66 -5.34
N MET A 204 -30.22 -1.69 -5.55
CA MET A 204 -30.86 -1.93 -6.86
C MET A 204 -31.66 -0.71 -7.33
N PRO A 205 -31.71 -0.42 -8.65
CA PRO A 205 -32.50 0.68 -9.20
C PRO A 205 -33.97 0.64 -8.78
N LYS A 206 -34.62 1.81 -8.72
CA LYS A 206 -36.03 1.94 -8.28
C LYS A 206 -37.03 1.06 -9.03
N ARG A 207 -36.73 0.72 -10.29
CA ARG A 207 -37.54 -0.20 -11.10
C ARG A 207 -37.65 -1.60 -10.46
N PHE A 208 -36.59 -2.04 -9.77
CA PHE A 208 -36.52 -3.35 -9.11
C PHE A 208 -36.75 -3.24 -7.60
N ASN A 209 -36.31 -2.14 -6.97
CA ASN A 209 -36.49 -1.88 -5.55
C ASN A 209 -37.08 -0.47 -5.30
N PRO A 210 -38.38 -0.33 -5.02
CA PRO A 210 -39.00 0.98 -4.75
C PRO A 210 -38.40 1.73 -3.55
N LYS A 211 -37.83 0.99 -2.58
CA LYS A 211 -37.13 1.52 -1.40
C LYS A 211 -35.61 1.59 -1.60
N SER A 212 -35.15 1.64 -2.85
CA SER A 212 -33.74 1.78 -3.20
C SER A 212 -33.10 2.99 -2.51
N ASP A 213 -31.96 2.72 -1.87
CA ASP A 213 -31.12 3.71 -1.20
C ASP A 213 -29.83 3.99 -1.99
N ILE A 214 -29.80 3.65 -3.28
CA ILE A 214 -28.61 3.80 -4.14
C ILE A 214 -27.95 5.18 -4.07
N TYR A 215 -28.75 6.26 -4.02
CA TYR A 215 -28.23 7.62 -3.95
C TYR A 215 -27.61 7.95 -2.59
N ALA A 216 -28.18 7.45 -1.49
CA ALA A 216 -27.60 7.64 -0.17
C ALA A 216 -26.27 6.88 -0.07
N TRP A 217 -26.23 5.65 -0.58
CA TRP A 217 -25.00 4.87 -0.61
C TRP A 217 -23.93 5.42 -1.56
N ARG A 218 -24.30 5.99 -2.71
CA ARG A 218 -23.36 6.73 -3.57
C ARG A 218 -22.65 7.83 -2.79
N GLU A 219 -23.42 8.63 -2.08
CA GLU A 219 -22.90 9.74 -1.29
C GLU A 219 -21.97 9.25 -0.17
N ILE A 220 -22.38 8.20 0.56
CA ILE A 220 -21.55 7.56 1.59
C ILE A 220 -20.21 7.09 1.02
N PHE A 221 -20.22 6.38 -0.11
CA PHE A 221 -19.00 5.88 -0.74
C PHE A 221 -18.13 6.97 -1.35
N ARG A 222 -18.73 8.01 -1.92
CA ARG A 222 -18.00 9.21 -2.36
C ARG A 222 -17.24 9.84 -1.19
N ILE A 223 -17.94 10.09 -0.08
CA ILE A 223 -17.32 10.67 1.11
C ILE A 223 -16.22 9.73 1.66
N TYR A 224 -16.45 8.42 1.66
CA TYR A 224 -15.46 7.44 2.14
C TYR A 224 -14.16 7.49 1.32
N VAL A 225 -14.28 7.49 -0.02
CA VAL A 225 -13.13 7.58 -0.94
C VAL A 225 -12.41 8.91 -0.77
N GLU A 226 -13.13 10.03 -0.71
CA GLU A 226 -12.56 11.37 -0.49
C GLU A 226 -11.83 11.48 0.86
N SER A 227 -12.37 10.85 1.90
CA SER A 227 -11.79 10.90 3.26
C SER A 227 -10.44 10.21 3.32
N GLY A 228 -10.16 9.26 2.42
CA GLY A 228 -8.89 8.54 2.38
C GLY A 228 -8.53 7.95 3.75
N VAL A 229 -9.45 7.19 4.34
CA VAL A 229 -9.34 6.77 5.77
C VAL A 229 -8.01 6.07 6.06
N PHE A 230 -7.58 5.14 5.21
CA PHE A 230 -6.34 4.38 5.41
C PHE A 230 -5.18 4.87 4.52
N PHE A 231 -5.47 5.71 3.52
CA PHE A 231 -4.53 6.15 2.50
C PHE A 231 -4.64 7.64 2.22
N SER A 232 -3.49 8.27 2.00
CA SER A 232 -3.50 9.62 1.45
C SER A 232 -3.97 9.58 -0.01
N THR A 233 -4.87 10.49 -0.37
CA THR A 233 -5.29 10.74 -1.76
C THR A 233 -4.30 11.66 -2.49
N SER A 234 -3.19 12.07 -1.85
CA SER A 234 -2.18 12.95 -2.45
C SER A 234 -1.08 12.14 -3.14
N GLU A 235 -0.87 12.41 -4.44
CA GLU A 235 0.16 11.80 -5.30
C GLU A 235 1.58 11.92 -4.73
N ALA A 236 1.87 12.93 -3.90
CA ALA A 236 3.17 13.13 -3.26
C ALA A 236 3.46 12.16 -2.09
N SER A 237 2.46 11.38 -1.66
CA SER A 237 2.58 10.51 -0.50
C SER A 237 1.73 9.25 -0.65
N GLU A 238 2.22 8.27 -1.40
CA GLU A 238 1.66 6.91 -1.47
C GLU A 238 1.89 6.12 -0.15
N LYS A 239 1.72 6.80 0.98
CA LYS A 239 2.06 6.35 2.32
C LYS A 239 0.78 5.89 3.02
N VAL A 240 0.82 4.66 3.51
CA VAL A 240 -0.16 4.13 4.46
C VAL A 240 -0.24 5.10 5.65
N ARG A 241 -1.44 5.52 6.04
CA ARG A 241 -1.62 6.38 7.20
C ARG A 241 -1.28 5.63 8.48
N SER A 242 -0.83 6.37 9.50
CA SER A 242 -0.69 5.78 10.83
C SER A 242 -2.06 5.44 11.41
N ALA A 243 -2.12 4.52 12.37
CA ALA A 243 -3.37 4.17 13.05
C ALA A 243 -4.06 5.40 13.66
N ASP A 244 -3.30 6.33 14.25
CA ASP A 244 -3.86 7.55 14.82
C ASP A 244 -4.51 8.45 13.76
N LYS A 245 -3.86 8.62 12.61
CA LYS A 245 -4.44 9.40 11.51
C LYS A 245 -5.62 8.70 10.85
N ALA A 246 -5.59 7.38 10.71
CA ALA A 246 -6.72 6.63 10.20
C ALA A 246 -7.93 6.71 11.15
N GLN A 247 -7.70 6.69 12.46
CA GLN A 247 -8.75 6.91 13.47
C GLN A 247 -9.39 8.29 13.33
N GLU A 248 -8.58 9.35 13.21
CA GLU A 248 -9.08 10.72 13.00
C GLU A 248 -9.96 10.81 11.75
N GLN A 249 -9.51 10.23 10.63
CA GLN A 249 -10.27 10.24 9.37
C GLN A 249 -11.56 9.41 9.44
N LEU A 250 -11.54 8.26 10.12
CA LEU A 250 -12.74 7.42 10.27
C LEU A 250 -13.80 8.12 11.13
N VAL A 251 -13.39 8.86 12.17
CA VAL A 251 -14.30 9.68 12.98
C VAL A 251 -14.87 10.82 12.15
N ALA A 252 -14.02 11.57 11.44
CA ALA A 252 -14.46 12.66 10.57
C ALA A 252 -15.44 12.18 9.47
N PHE A 253 -15.19 10.99 8.91
CA PHE A 253 -16.09 10.31 7.97
C PHE A 253 -17.47 10.08 8.60
N GLY A 254 -17.52 9.49 9.79
CA GLY A 254 -18.78 9.25 10.53
C GLY A 254 -19.54 10.54 10.83
N GLU A 255 -18.84 11.59 11.29
CA GLU A 255 -19.43 12.91 11.57
C GLU A 255 -19.99 13.57 10.30
N LYS A 256 -19.31 13.43 9.16
CA LYS A 256 -19.77 13.95 7.86
C LYS A 256 -21.04 13.24 7.39
N ILE A 257 -21.13 11.93 7.57
CA ILE A 257 -22.35 11.16 7.26
C ILE A 257 -23.53 11.61 8.14
N GLN A 258 -23.28 11.84 9.44
CA GLN A 258 -24.32 12.27 10.37
C GLN A 258 -24.80 13.71 10.08
N SER A 259 -23.88 14.64 9.84
CA SER A 259 -24.21 16.04 9.58
C SER A 259 -24.99 16.25 8.28
N LEU A 260 -24.74 15.42 7.26
CA LEU A 260 -25.52 15.38 6.02
C LEU A 260 -26.87 14.65 6.16
N GLY A 261 -27.15 14.04 7.33
CA GLY A 261 -28.39 13.33 7.59
C GLY A 261 -28.59 12.07 6.75
N LEU A 262 -27.51 11.48 6.21
CA LEU A 262 -27.59 10.37 5.26
C LEU A 262 -28.20 9.11 5.90
N VAL A 263 -27.87 8.83 7.17
CA VAL A 263 -28.46 7.71 7.92
C VAL A 263 -29.98 7.84 8.03
N LYS A 264 -30.47 9.07 8.25
CA LYS A 264 -31.91 9.35 8.35
C LYS A 264 -32.62 9.33 6.99
N SER A 265 -31.86 9.41 5.89
CA SER A 265 -32.39 9.42 4.53
C SER A 265 -32.71 8.02 3.99
N PHE A 266 -32.21 6.97 4.66
CA PHE A 266 -32.47 5.59 4.26
C PHE A 266 -33.95 5.22 4.34
N LYS A 267 -34.42 4.54 3.30
CA LYS A 267 -35.78 4.03 3.17
C LYS A 267 -35.87 2.56 3.54
N ASN A 268 -34.79 1.81 3.31
CA ASN A 268 -34.67 0.44 3.75
C ASN A 268 -34.02 0.38 5.13
N LYS A 269 -34.64 -0.35 6.06
CA LYS A 269 -34.08 -0.55 7.41
C LYS A 269 -32.74 -1.29 7.34
N GLU A 270 -32.63 -2.26 6.44
CA GLU A 270 -31.40 -3.02 6.21
C GLU A 270 -30.22 -2.12 5.83
N SER A 271 -30.45 -0.97 5.16
CA SER A 271 -29.37 -0.03 4.84
C SER A 271 -28.68 0.53 6.09
N THR A 272 -29.42 0.67 7.20
CA THR A 272 -28.84 1.14 8.47
C THR A 272 -27.92 0.08 9.05
N ASP A 273 -28.39 -1.17 9.09
CA ASP A 273 -27.61 -2.32 9.60
C ASP A 273 -26.36 -2.56 8.73
N LEU A 274 -26.48 -2.40 7.41
CA LEU A 274 -25.35 -2.53 6.48
C LEU A 274 -24.33 -1.39 6.64
N LEU A 275 -24.78 -0.17 6.96
CA LEU A 275 -23.86 0.93 7.26
C LEU A 275 -23.11 0.68 8.57
N GLU A 276 -23.80 0.16 9.59
CA GLU A 276 -23.15 -0.24 10.84
C GLU A 276 -22.11 -1.34 10.59
N GLU A 277 -22.44 -2.37 9.81
CA GLU A 277 -21.48 -3.42 9.45
C GLU A 277 -20.29 -2.86 8.64
N PHE A 278 -20.53 -1.92 7.71
CA PHE A 278 -19.46 -1.23 7.00
C PHE A 278 -18.52 -0.48 7.97
N LEU A 279 -19.06 0.24 8.95
CA LEU A 279 -18.28 0.93 9.98
C LEU A 279 -17.53 -0.06 10.87
N ASN A 280 -18.13 -1.20 11.21
CA ASN A 280 -17.51 -2.27 12.00
C ASN A 280 -16.32 -2.90 11.26
N ILE A 281 -16.44 -3.15 9.95
CA ILE A 281 -15.32 -3.63 9.11
C ILE A 281 -14.17 -2.63 9.13
N ASN A 282 -14.45 -1.33 8.97
CA ASN A 282 -13.45 -0.28 9.04
C ASN A 282 -12.80 -0.18 10.42
N GLY A 283 -13.58 -0.32 11.49
CA GLY A 283 -13.08 -0.38 12.87
C GLY A 283 -12.18 -1.60 13.11
N GLY A 284 -12.53 -2.76 12.54
CA GLY A 284 -11.70 -3.96 12.56
C GLY A 284 -10.36 -3.76 11.83
N LEU A 285 -10.39 -3.15 10.65
CA LEU A 285 -9.19 -2.80 9.89
C LEU A 285 -8.28 -1.83 10.66
N LEU A 286 -8.86 -0.82 11.30
CA LEU A 286 -8.13 0.12 12.14
C LEU A 286 -7.49 -0.54 13.37
N ARG A 287 -8.22 -1.47 14.00
CA ARG A 287 -7.71 -2.27 15.12
C ARG A 287 -6.51 -3.14 14.69
N LEU A 288 -6.61 -3.78 13.53
CA LEU A 288 -5.52 -4.56 12.94
C LEU A 288 -4.30 -3.69 12.64
N LEU A 289 -4.49 -2.53 12.00
CA LEU A 289 -3.43 -1.56 11.72
C LEU A 289 -2.71 -1.13 13.01
N ARG A 290 -3.47 -0.78 14.05
CA ARG A 290 -2.91 -0.36 15.34
C ARG A 290 -2.14 -1.49 16.03
N PHE A 291 -2.69 -2.71 16.00
CA PHE A 291 -2.03 -3.89 16.54
C PHE A 291 -0.70 -4.18 15.83
N GLN A 292 -0.67 -4.07 14.49
CA GLN A 292 0.55 -4.16 13.68
C GLN A 292 1.59 -3.12 14.08
N GLU A 293 1.22 -1.84 14.18
CA GLU A 293 2.14 -0.75 14.53
C GLU A 293 2.77 -0.93 15.92
N ILE A 294 1.95 -1.34 16.89
CA ILE A 294 2.38 -1.57 18.28
C ILE A 294 3.38 -2.74 18.33
N ASN A 295 3.08 -3.87 17.67
CA ASN A 295 3.99 -5.03 17.62
C ASN A 295 5.28 -4.72 16.84
N LYS A 296 5.21 -4.03 15.69
CA LYS A 296 6.41 -3.57 14.95
C LYS A 296 7.28 -2.65 15.80
N THR A 297 6.66 -1.79 16.61
CA THR A 297 7.38 -0.90 17.53
C THR A 297 8.01 -1.66 18.68
N ALA A 298 7.34 -2.66 19.24
CA ALA A 298 7.89 -3.54 20.27
C ALA A 298 9.09 -4.33 19.74
N MET A 299 9.00 -4.88 18.52
CA MET A 299 10.10 -5.56 17.84
C MET A 299 11.32 -4.64 17.66
N ARG A 300 11.14 -3.46 17.05
CA ARG A 300 12.24 -2.49 16.89
C ARG A 300 12.89 -2.10 18.22
N LYS A 301 12.08 -1.92 19.28
CA LYS A 301 12.58 -1.55 20.60
C LYS A 301 13.23 -2.70 21.36
N ILE A 302 12.85 -3.96 21.12
CA ILE A 302 13.49 -5.11 21.74
C ILE A 302 14.84 -5.39 21.07
N LEU A 303 14.91 -5.31 19.74
CA LEU A 303 16.17 -5.42 18.99
C LEU A 303 17.14 -4.30 19.34
N LYS A 304 16.68 -3.03 19.39
CA LYS A 304 17.52 -1.92 19.90
C LYS A 304 18.02 -2.15 21.32
N LYS A 305 17.26 -2.87 22.16
CA LYS A 305 17.68 -3.20 23.52
C LYS A 305 18.70 -4.34 23.53
N PHE A 306 18.53 -5.33 22.66
CA PHE A 306 19.49 -6.41 22.46
C PHE A 306 20.85 -5.80 22.10
N ASP A 307 20.94 -5.02 21.02
CA ASP A 307 22.19 -4.39 20.58
C ASP A 307 22.80 -3.47 21.63
N LYS A 308 22.00 -2.67 22.33
CA LYS A 308 22.53 -1.81 23.41
C LYS A 308 23.19 -2.60 24.55
N ARG A 309 22.84 -3.87 24.72
CA ARG A 309 23.36 -4.74 25.79
C ARG A 309 24.44 -5.70 25.32
N THR A 310 24.42 -6.08 24.04
CA THR A 310 25.27 -7.13 23.47
C THR A 310 26.24 -6.61 22.43
N ASN A 311 26.00 -5.44 21.84
CA ASN A 311 26.73 -4.86 20.71
C ASN A 311 26.76 -5.70 19.41
N LEU A 312 26.00 -6.79 19.34
CA LEU A 312 26.02 -7.76 18.23
C LEU A 312 25.32 -7.30 16.92
N GLY A 313 24.81 -6.07 16.84
CA GLY A 313 24.29 -5.50 15.59
C GLY A 313 23.00 -6.12 15.01
N ALA A 314 22.27 -6.94 15.77
CA ALA A 314 21.08 -7.66 15.32
C ALA A 314 19.93 -6.74 14.84
N ARG A 315 19.90 -5.46 15.24
CA ARG A 315 18.87 -4.50 14.80
C ARG A 315 18.88 -4.25 13.29
N GLN A 316 20.03 -4.39 12.62
CA GLN A 316 20.15 -4.10 11.19
C GLN A 316 19.91 -5.36 10.36
N THR A 317 20.47 -6.49 10.79
CA THR A 317 20.43 -7.76 10.07
C THR A 317 19.08 -8.48 10.22
N PHE A 318 18.50 -8.48 11.42
CA PHE A 318 17.28 -9.23 11.69
C PHE A 318 16.04 -8.71 10.93
N PRO A 319 15.76 -7.40 10.85
CA PRO A 319 14.64 -6.91 10.05
C PRO A 319 14.83 -7.12 8.55
N THR A 320 16.06 -7.12 8.03
CA THR A 320 16.33 -7.39 6.61
C THR A 320 15.99 -8.83 6.25
N LEU A 321 16.34 -9.79 7.12
CA LEU A 321 15.91 -11.19 7.01
C LEU A 321 14.38 -11.28 6.94
N LEU A 322 13.68 -10.56 7.82
CA LEU A 322 12.22 -10.53 7.90
C LEU A 322 11.52 -9.73 6.80
N SER A 323 12.22 -8.85 6.08
CA SER A 323 11.62 -7.98 5.06
C SER A 323 11.20 -8.75 3.81
N ALA A 324 11.74 -9.96 3.61
CA ALA A 324 11.29 -10.89 2.58
C ALA A 324 9.94 -11.56 2.93
N ASP A 325 9.47 -11.44 4.17
CA ASP A 325 8.18 -11.98 4.61
C ASP A 325 7.03 -10.95 4.44
N PRO A 326 5.93 -11.31 3.76
CA PRO A 326 4.77 -10.46 3.53
C PRO A 326 4.21 -9.76 4.79
N PHE A 327 4.36 -10.36 5.98
CA PHE A 327 3.91 -9.79 7.26
C PHE A 327 4.55 -8.42 7.55
N PHE A 328 5.84 -8.26 7.23
CA PHE A 328 6.59 -7.05 7.58
C PHE A 328 6.45 -5.93 6.55
N ALA A 329 6.05 -6.27 5.32
CA ALA A 329 5.95 -5.37 4.17
C ALA A 329 4.81 -4.32 4.22
N ASN A 330 4.04 -4.25 5.31
CA ASN A 330 2.96 -3.26 5.49
C ASN A 330 1.80 -3.43 4.47
N THR A 331 1.64 -4.63 3.93
CA THR A 331 0.79 -4.92 2.75
C THR A 331 -0.67 -5.20 3.11
N ILE A 332 -0.96 -5.68 4.31
CA ILE A 332 -2.30 -6.19 4.66
C ILE A 332 -3.35 -5.08 4.70
N SER A 333 -3.04 -3.95 5.32
CA SER A 333 -3.96 -2.80 5.31
C SER A 333 -4.22 -2.30 3.90
N LYS A 334 -3.22 -2.42 3.00
CA LYS A 334 -3.41 -2.09 1.59
C LYS A 334 -4.30 -3.09 0.87
N ALA A 335 -4.05 -4.37 1.07
CA ALA A 335 -4.83 -5.46 0.46
C ALA A 335 -6.29 -5.40 0.90
N LEU A 336 -6.58 -5.11 2.17
CA LEU A 336 -7.93 -5.01 2.70
C LEU A 336 -8.67 -3.77 2.19
N ALA A 337 -8.03 -2.60 2.23
CA ALA A 337 -8.63 -1.38 1.69
C ALA A 337 -8.85 -1.48 0.17
N PHE A 338 -7.94 -2.12 -0.56
CA PHE A 338 -8.14 -2.47 -1.98
C PHE A 338 -9.31 -3.44 -2.16
N THR A 339 -9.47 -4.42 -1.27
CA THR A 339 -10.62 -5.35 -1.31
C THR A 339 -11.93 -4.59 -1.12
N ILE A 340 -12.01 -3.66 -0.16
CA ILE A 340 -13.18 -2.78 0.03
C ILE A 340 -13.46 -1.99 -1.25
N SER A 341 -12.44 -1.36 -1.83
CA SER A 341 -12.61 -0.57 -3.05
C SER A 341 -13.08 -1.42 -4.24
N ASN A 342 -12.50 -2.60 -4.47
CA ASN A 342 -12.82 -3.43 -5.62
C ASN A 342 -14.11 -4.24 -5.49
N GLN A 343 -14.52 -4.58 -4.27
CA GLN A 343 -15.72 -5.39 -4.07
C GLN A 343 -16.96 -4.55 -3.82
N LEU A 344 -16.83 -3.38 -3.18
CA LEU A 344 -17.99 -2.58 -2.81
C LEU A 344 -18.25 -1.42 -3.79
N LEU A 345 -17.21 -0.70 -4.24
CA LEU A 345 -17.42 0.48 -5.10
C LEU A 345 -18.05 0.14 -6.45
N PRO A 346 -17.66 -0.94 -7.16
CA PRO A 346 -18.28 -1.28 -8.45
C PRO A 346 -19.77 -1.64 -8.36
N LEU A 347 -20.24 -2.06 -7.18
CA LEU A 347 -21.66 -2.36 -6.95
C LEU A 347 -22.53 -1.11 -6.96
N ILE A 348 -21.93 0.06 -6.73
CA ILE A 348 -22.60 1.34 -6.65
C ILE A 348 -21.93 2.30 -7.61
N PRO A 349 -22.39 2.31 -8.88
CA PRO A 349 -21.82 3.15 -9.93
C PRO A 349 -21.81 4.62 -9.51
N GLN A 350 -20.65 5.28 -9.59
CA GLN A 350 -20.51 6.70 -9.28
C GLN A 350 -20.83 7.56 -10.50
N LEU A 351 -21.30 8.78 -10.29
CA LEU A 351 -21.71 9.66 -11.39
C LEU A 351 -20.52 10.09 -12.26
N ASP A 352 -19.37 10.34 -11.61
CA ASP A 352 -18.17 10.89 -12.24
C ASP A 352 -17.62 9.98 -13.36
N ASP A 353 -17.80 8.66 -13.23
CA ASP A 353 -17.37 7.66 -14.22
C ASP A 353 -18.17 7.71 -15.54
N TYR A 354 -19.29 8.43 -15.57
CA TYR A 354 -20.21 8.48 -16.72
C TYR A 354 -20.41 9.89 -17.28
N LEU A 355 -19.61 10.85 -16.84
CA LEU A 355 -19.66 12.22 -17.34
C LEU A 355 -19.08 12.33 -18.75
N CYS A 356 -19.70 13.16 -19.57
CA CYS A 356 -19.21 13.51 -20.90
C CYS A 356 -18.06 14.51 -20.75
N PRO A 357 -16.86 14.23 -21.28
CA PRO A 357 -15.70 15.12 -21.13
C PRO A 357 -15.87 16.52 -21.71
N ILE A 358 -16.84 16.70 -22.62
CA ILE A 358 -17.08 17.99 -23.30
C ILE A 358 -17.98 18.90 -22.45
N CYS A 359 -19.03 18.36 -21.84
CA CYS A 359 -20.00 19.16 -21.08
C CYS A 359 -19.97 18.92 -19.57
N SER A 360 -19.11 18.01 -19.09
CA SER A 360 -19.00 17.61 -17.68
C SER A 360 -20.34 17.22 -17.05
N SER A 361 -21.28 16.75 -17.87
CA SER A 361 -22.61 16.26 -17.45
C SER A 361 -22.76 14.81 -17.87
N ILE A 362 -23.71 14.08 -17.29
CA ILE A 362 -23.96 12.68 -17.64
C ILE A 362 -24.07 12.47 -19.16
N SER A 363 -23.43 11.41 -19.67
CA SER A 363 -23.34 11.10 -21.10
C SER A 363 -24.66 10.56 -21.68
N ILE A 364 -25.72 11.38 -21.70
CA ILE A 364 -27.03 10.97 -22.22
C ILE A 364 -26.95 10.66 -23.73
N LYS A 365 -27.57 9.54 -24.14
CA LYS A 365 -27.41 8.95 -25.49
C LYS A 365 -25.92 8.89 -25.88
N PRO A 366 -25.11 8.10 -25.15
CA PRO A 366 -23.68 8.03 -25.31
C PRO A 366 -23.31 7.47 -26.68
N VAL A 367 -22.43 8.15 -27.40
CA VAL A 367 -21.88 7.71 -28.68
C VAL A 367 -20.44 7.31 -28.48
N ARG A 368 -20.10 6.06 -28.84
CA ARG A 368 -18.75 5.50 -28.74
C ARG A 368 -18.05 5.60 -30.08
N LEU A 369 -16.98 6.38 -30.13
CA LEU A 369 -16.16 6.54 -31.33
C LEU A 369 -15.35 5.26 -31.62
N SER A 370 -14.81 5.14 -32.83
CA SER A 370 -13.91 4.02 -33.20
C SER A 370 -12.64 3.98 -32.35
N CYS A 371 -12.23 5.10 -31.76
CA CYS A 371 -11.17 5.16 -30.75
C CYS A 371 -11.60 4.79 -29.32
N SER A 372 -12.81 4.22 -29.13
CA SER A 372 -13.44 3.81 -27.87
C SER A 372 -13.90 4.90 -26.89
N HIS A 373 -13.52 6.16 -27.10
CA HIS A 373 -13.98 7.28 -26.27
C HIS A 373 -15.48 7.56 -26.45
N VAL A 374 -16.12 7.97 -25.35
CA VAL A 374 -17.57 8.17 -25.27
C VAL A 374 -17.91 9.64 -25.01
N PHE A 375 -18.91 10.15 -25.75
CA PHE A 375 -19.46 11.49 -25.57
C PHE A 375 -20.98 11.43 -25.63
N CYS A 376 -21.70 12.41 -25.06
CA CYS A 376 -23.13 12.52 -25.32
C CYS A 376 -23.40 12.92 -26.78
N VAL A 377 -24.49 12.43 -27.37
CA VAL A 377 -24.84 12.68 -28.77
C VAL A 377 -24.85 14.18 -29.12
N ARG A 378 -25.32 15.02 -28.20
CA ARG A 378 -25.42 16.47 -28.40
C ARG A 378 -24.05 17.13 -28.57
N CYS A 379 -23.09 16.78 -27.73
CA CYS A 379 -21.73 17.29 -27.83
C CYS A 379 -21.05 16.81 -29.11
N LEU A 380 -21.28 15.56 -29.51
CA LEU A 380 -20.72 15.03 -30.75
C LEU A 380 -21.28 15.75 -31.99
N VAL A 381 -22.60 15.95 -32.05
CA VAL A 381 -23.25 16.67 -33.17
C VAL A 381 -22.72 18.10 -33.30
N LYS A 382 -22.46 18.79 -32.18
CA LYS A 382 -21.83 20.12 -32.21
C LYS A 382 -20.43 20.08 -32.82
N LEU A 383 -19.58 19.12 -32.41
CA LEU A 383 -18.24 18.95 -32.99
C LEU A 383 -18.30 18.70 -34.51
N GLN A 384 -19.22 17.84 -34.95
CA GLN A 384 -19.40 17.56 -36.38
C GLN A 384 -19.88 18.79 -37.16
N ARG A 385 -20.81 19.58 -36.61
CA ARG A 385 -21.27 20.85 -37.21
C ARG A 385 -20.13 21.88 -37.34
N GLU A 386 -19.24 21.92 -36.34
CA GLU A 386 -18.03 22.75 -36.35
C GLU A 386 -16.90 22.17 -37.22
N ARG A 387 -17.12 21.01 -37.87
CA ARG A 387 -16.11 20.27 -38.65
C ARG A 387 -14.84 19.93 -37.87
N LYS A 388 -14.93 19.79 -36.54
CA LYS A 388 -13.83 19.31 -35.69
C LYS A 388 -13.72 17.80 -35.81
N ARG A 389 -12.70 17.33 -36.53
CA ARG A 389 -12.57 15.91 -36.91
C ARG A 389 -11.88 15.04 -35.85
N PHE A 390 -11.07 15.66 -35.00
CA PHE A 390 -10.25 14.95 -34.02
C PHE A 390 -10.97 14.74 -32.68
N CYS A 391 -10.81 13.57 -32.09
CA CYS A 391 -11.30 13.24 -30.76
C CYS A 391 -10.67 14.16 -29.70
N PRO A 392 -11.45 14.80 -28.81
CA PRO A 392 -10.92 15.66 -27.75
C PRO A 392 -9.97 14.97 -26.75
N LEU A 393 -10.06 13.65 -26.60
CA LEU A 393 -9.26 12.88 -25.64
C LEU A 393 -7.96 12.35 -26.25
N CYS A 394 -8.04 11.61 -27.37
CA CYS A 394 -6.85 10.99 -27.99
C CYS A 394 -6.37 11.65 -29.27
N ARG A 395 -7.06 12.69 -29.76
CA ARG A 395 -6.76 13.38 -31.03
C ARG A 395 -6.84 12.51 -32.30
N GLY A 396 -7.39 11.30 -32.21
CA GLY A 396 -7.66 10.46 -33.39
C GLY A 396 -8.73 11.07 -34.31
N ASP A 397 -8.59 10.91 -35.62
CA ASP A 397 -9.48 11.44 -36.65
C ASP A 397 -10.71 10.55 -36.85
N VAL A 398 -11.65 10.61 -35.90
CA VAL A 398 -12.76 9.65 -35.81
C VAL A 398 -14.13 10.30 -35.61
N VAL A 399 -14.17 11.63 -35.41
CA VAL A 399 -15.42 12.33 -35.04
C VAL A 399 -16.39 12.39 -36.21
N MET A 400 -15.90 12.58 -37.44
CA MET A 400 -16.76 12.70 -38.62
C MET A 400 -17.33 11.36 -39.10
N GLU A 401 -16.70 10.25 -38.73
CA GLU A 401 -17.13 8.90 -39.09
C GLU A 401 -18.32 8.43 -38.25
N ALA A 402 -18.46 8.98 -37.04
CA ALA A 402 -19.45 8.55 -36.08
C ALA A 402 -20.89 8.90 -36.52
N ASN A 403 -21.76 7.90 -36.50
CA ASN A 403 -23.16 8.03 -36.89
C ASN A 403 -24.08 7.35 -35.85
N ALA A 404 -25.37 7.19 -36.17
CA ALA A 404 -26.35 6.60 -35.25
C ALA A 404 -26.00 5.16 -34.81
N ALA A 405 -25.26 4.40 -35.61
CA ALA A 405 -24.82 3.04 -35.26
C ALA A 405 -23.77 3.01 -34.14
N ASN A 406 -23.09 4.13 -33.88
CA ASN A 406 -22.13 4.27 -32.79
C ASN A 406 -22.80 4.53 -31.42
N LEU A 407 -24.13 4.61 -31.37
CA LEU A 407 -24.87 4.77 -30.13
C LEU A 407 -24.68 3.54 -29.23
N ASP A 408 -24.06 3.76 -28.07
CA ASP A 408 -23.87 2.73 -27.05
C ASP A 408 -25.19 2.51 -26.31
N THR A 409 -26.03 1.65 -26.90
CA THR A 409 -27.39 1.37 -26.40
C THR A 409 -27.34 0.69 -25.03
N ALA A 410 -26.33 -0.13 -24.78
CA ALA A 410 -26.13 -0.79 -23.49
C ALA A 410 -25.85 0.24 -22.39
N LEU A 411 -24.87 1.12 -22.62
CA LEU A 411 -24.56 2.21 -21.69
C LEU A 411 -25.75 3.16 -21.54
N TYR A 412 -26.46 3.49 -22.62
CA TYR A 412 -27.66 4.32 -22.54
C TYR A 412 -28.72 3.74 -21.59
N ASN A 413 -29.07 2.46 -21.78
CA ASN A 413 -30.06 1.79 -20.94
C ASN A 413 -29.61 1.71 -19.48
N PHE A 414 -28.32 1.46 -19.26
CA PHE A 414 -27.71 1.49 -17.94
C PHE A 414 -27.86 2.86 -17.27
N LEU A 415 -27.55 3.96 -17.98
CA LEU A 415 -27.67 5.32 -17.44
C LEU A 415 -29.11 5.68 -17.09
N LEU A 416 -30.08 5.32 -17.95
CA LEU A 416 -31.50 5.52 -17.66
C LEU A 416 -31.96 4.76 -16.41
N GLN A 417 -31.39 3.59 -16.18
CA GLN A 417 -31.74 2.72 -15.06
C GLN A 417 -31.09 3.18 -13.75
N TYR A 418 -29.79 3.45 -13.75
CA TYR A 418 -29.02 3.75 -12.54
C TYR A 418 -28.91 5.24 -12.23
N PHE A 419 -29.13 6.13 -13.19
CA PHE A 419 -29.06 7.59 -13.03
C PHE A 419 -30.29 8.30 -13.60
N PRO A 420 -31.51 7.90 -13.20
CA PRO A 420 -32.75 8.41 -13.80
C PRO A 420 -32.98 9.91 -13.57
N LYS A 421 -32.42 10.49 -12.49
CA LYS A 421 -32.57 11.92 -12.21
C LYS A 421 -31.68 12.75 -13.14
N GLU A 422 -30.40 12.40 -13.17
CA GLU A 422 -29.37 13.08 -13.94
C GLU A 422 -29.65 12.95 -15.44
N THR A 423 -30.06 11.76 -15.90
CA THR A 423 -30.41 11.55 -17.31
C THR A 423 -31.63 12.38 -17.73
N ARG A 424 -32.66 12.47 -16.88
CA ARG A 424 -33.84 13.30 -17.14
C ARG A 424 -33.50 14.78 -17.19
N GLU A 425 -32.74 15.27 -16.21
CA GLU A 425 -32.30 16.67 -16.16
C GLU A 425 -31.49 17.03 -17.41
N LYS A 426 -30.52 16.20 -17.79
CA LYS A 426 -29.71 16.44 -18.99
C LYS A 426 -30.51 16.36 -20.29
N GLN A 427 -31.51 15.47 -20.36
CA GLN A 427 -32.39 15.36 -21.52
C GLN A 427 -33.24 16.64 -21.69
N LEU A 428 -33.78 17.18 -20.61
CA LEU A 428 -34.53 18.44 -20.62
C LEU A 428 -33.64 19.63 -21.02
N GLU A 429 -32.41 19.70 -20.50
CA GLU A 429 -31.42 20.71 -20.89
C GLU A 429 -31.13 20.66 -22.40
N ASN A 430 -30.86 19.46 -22.93
CA ASN A 430 -30.60 19.28 -24.36
C ASN A 430 -31.81 19.69 -25.23
N GLU A 431 -33.04 19.37 -24.80
CA GLU A 431 -34.26 19.75 -25.52
C GLU A 431 -34.50 21.26 -25.52
N ALA A 432 -34.24 21.92 -24.39
CA ALA A 432 -34.32 23.37 -24.29
C ALA A 432 -33.30 24.04 -25.23
N GLU A 433 -32.07 23.53 -25.26
CA GLU A 433 -31.02 24.06 -26.11
C GLU A 433 -31.32 23.88 -27.61
N VAL A 434 -31.80 22.70 -28.02
CA VAL A 434 -32.20 22.45 -29.42
C VAL A 434 -33.36 23.37 -29.82
N ARG A 435 -34.32 23.57 -28.92
CA ARG A 435 -35.44 24.48 -29.13
C ARG A 435 -34.93 25.90 -29.35
N GLU A 436 -34.01 26.38 -28.52
CA GLU A 436 -33.39 27.70 -28.67
C GLU A 436 -32.62 27.87 -29.99
N GLU A 437 -31.84 26.86 -30.41
CA GLU A 437 -31.16 26.87 -31.71
C GLU A 437 -32.15 27.01 -32.88
N GLN A 438 -33.23 26.23 -32.86
CA GLN A 438 -34.26 26.26 -33.89
C GLN A 438 -34.97 27.62 -33.94
N PHE A 439 -35.36 28.18 -32.78
CA PHE A 439 -35.94 29.52 -32.72
C PHE A 439 -34.96 30.59 -33.19
N GLY A 440 -33.67 30.48 -32.84
CA GLY A 440 -32.62 31.38 -33.29
C GLY A 440 -32.40 31.34 -34.81
N MET A 441 -32.51 30.16 -35.44
CA MET A 441 -32.48 30.02 -36.90
C MET A 441 -33.72 30.65 -37.55
N VAL A 442 -34.92 30.39 -37.03
CA VAL A 442 -36.16 30.99 -37.55
C VAL A 442 -36.10 32.51 -37.45
N ARG A 443 -35.62 33.06 -36.32
CA ARG A 443 -35.46 34.51 -36.11
C ARG A 443 -34.47 35.12 -37.11
N ARG A 444 -33.34 34.46 -37.36
CA ARG A 444 -32.36 34.90 -38.38
C ARG A 444 -32.99 34.90 -39.77
N ASN A 445 -33.65 33.82 -40.17
CA ASN A 445 -34.32 33.73 -41.47
C ASN A 445 -35.39 34.81 -41.66
N ILE A 446 -36.17 35.13 -40.62
CA ILE A 446 -37.16 36.23 -40.67
C ILE A 446 -36.46 37.58 -40.86
N ASN A 447 -35.39 37.83 -40.13
CA ASN A 447 -34.63 39.08 -40.24
C ASN A 447 -33.96 39.22 -41.62
N GLU A 448 -33.40 38.14 -42.17
CA GLU A 448 -32.81 38.10 -43.51
C GLU A 448 -33.86 38.36 -44.60
N LYS A 449 -35.04 37.73 -44.50
CA LYS A 449 -36.16 38.01 -45.42
C LYS A 449 -36.64 39.45 -45.35
N ARG A 450 -36.72 40.02 -44.14
CA ARG A 450 -37.05 41.44 -43.95
C ARG A 450 -35.99 42.37 -44.57
N ALA A 451 -34.71 42.07 -44.37
CA ALA A 451 -33.61 42.84 -44.94
C ALA A 451 -33.56 42.73 -46.48
N GLN A 452 -33.84 41.55 -47.06
CA GLN A 452 -33.92 41.37 -48.51
C GLN A 452 -35.09 42.16 -49.10
N ALA A 453 -36.28 42.07 -48.50
CA ALA A 453 -37.45 42.84 -48.96
C ALA A 453 -37.21 44.36 -48.92
N GLN A 454 -36.44 44.86 -47.94
CA GLN A 454 -36.03 46.26 -47.88
C GLN A 454 -35.06 46.65 -49.01
N ARG A 455 -34.10 45.78 -49.36
CA ARG A 455 -33.19 45.99 -50.50
C ARG A 455 -33.94 46.00 -51.82
N ASP A 456 -34.82 45.02 -52.05
CA ASP A 456 -35.61 44.90 -53.28
C ASP A 456 -36.52 46.13 -53.48
N ALA A 457 -37.12 46.64 -52.41
CA ALA A 457 -37.93 47.86 -52.45
C ALA A 457 -37.10 49.12 -52.76
N GLN A 458 -35.84 49.17 -52.31
CA GLN A 458 -34.91 50.27 -52.60
C GLN A 458 -34.44 50.23 -54.07
N GLU A 459 -34.19 49.05 -54.63
CA GLU A 459 -33.81 48.88 -56.04
C GLU A 459 -34.97 49.21 -56.98
N MET A 460 -36.20 48.80 -56.66
CA MET A 460 -37.39 49.16 -57.44
C MET A 460 -37.70 50.66 -57.38
N GLY A 461 -37.45 51.32 -56.25
CA GLY A 461 -37.60 52.77 -56.11
C GLY A 461 -36.55 53.59 -56.88
N CYS A 462 -35.36 53.03 -57.12
CA CYS A 462 -34.28 53.70 -57.84
C CYS A 462 -34.37 53.50 -59.37
N SER A 463 -35.18 52.57 -59.86
CA SER A 463 -35.37 52.28 -61.29
C SER A 463 -36.56 53.03 -61.92
N ILE A 464 -37.30 53.83 -61.14
CA ILE A 464 -38.48 54.62 -61.57
C ILE A 464 -38.18 56.13 -61.63
N MET A 465 -36.97 56.57 -61.25
CA MET A 465 -36.44 57.90 -61.56
C MET A 465 -35.48 57.81 -62.74
#